data_AF-A0A0C5BTY8-F1
#
_entry.id   AF-A0A0C5BTY8-F1
#
_cell.length_a   1.000
_cell.length_b   1.000
_cell.length_c   1.000
_cell.angle_alpha   90.00
_cell.angle_beta   90.00
_cell.angle_gamma   90.00
#
_symmetry.space_group_name_H-M   'P 1'
#
loop_
_entity.id
_entity.type
_entity.pdbx_description
1 polymer ?
#
loop_
_entity_poly.entity_id
_entity_poly.type
_entity_poly.pdbx_seq_one_letter_code
_entity_poly.pdbx_strand_id
1 'polypeptide(L)' 'MDDDARPLSTADTLVLMAVLASLEGAIAADALPNTLTGILTHHLERNGLLTPHAERHSLLTALHELSARVRATLA' A
#
# COMPACT_ATOMS: atom_id res chain seq x y z
N MET A 1 3.77 -6.84 25.24
CA MET A 1 2.50 -6.69 24.51
C MET A 1 2.67 -7.54 23.28
N ASP A 2 2.22 -8.78 23.36
CA ASP A 2 2.14 -9.65 22.20
C ASP A 2 1.15 -8.99 21.24
N ASP A 3 1.69 -8.50 20.13
CA ASP A 3 0.92 -8.00 19.00
C ASP A 3 0.27 -9.24 18.37
N ASP A 4 -0.91 -9.59 18.88
CA ASP A 4 -1.72 -10.72 18.46
C ASP A 4 -2.34 -10.38 17.09
N ALA A 5 -1.47 -10.11 16.12
CA ALA A 5 -1.82 -9.85 14.74
C ALA A 5 -2.36 -11.16 14.17
N ARG A 6 -3.67 -11.36 14.33
CA ARG A 6 -4.37 -12.48 13.71
C ARG A 6 -3.97 -12.51 12.23
N PRO A 7 -3.50 -13.65 11.71
CA PRO A 7 -3.15 -13.76 10.30
C PRO A 7 -4.36 -13.37 9.45
N LEU A 8 -4.12 -12.57 8.41
CA LEU A 8 -5.19 -12.19 7.47
C LEU A 8 -5.84 -13.45 6.90
N SER A 9 -7.16 -13.46 6.83
CA SER A 9 -7.86 -14.51 6.10
C SER A 9 -7.56 -14.38 4.60
N THR A 10 -7.65 -15.48 3.85
CA THR A 10 -7.49 -15.45 2.39
C THR A 10 -8.42 -14.44 1.72
N ALA A 11 -9.66 -14.34 2.20
CA ALA A 11 -10.64 -13.37 1.69
C ALA A 11 -10.18 -11.92 1.93
N ASP A 12 -9.72 -11.61 3.14
CA ASP A 12 -9.22 -10.27 3.48
C ASP A 12 -7.96 -9.92 2.67
N THR A 13 -7.06 -10.89 2.47
CA THR A 13 -5.87 -10.70 1.64
C THR A 13 -6.23 -10.41 0.18
N LEU A 14 -7.22 -11.11 -0.39
CA LEU A 14 -7.70 -10.84 -1.75
C LEU A 14 -8.33 -9.44 -1.86
N VAL A 15 -9.14 -9.04 -0.88
CA VAL A 15 -9.74 -7.69 -0.82
C VAL A 15 -8.63 -6.63 -0.74
N LEU A 16 -7.62 -6.83 0.10
CA LEU A 16 -6.51 -5.90 0.25
C LEU A 16 -5.71 -5.76 -1.07
N MET A 17 -5.45 -6.86 -1.77
CA MET A 17 -4.81 -6.80 -3.09
C MET A 17 -5.64 -6.01 -4.12
N ALA A 18 -6.97 -6.19 -4.13
CA ALA A 18 -7.83 -5.42 -5.05
C ALA A 18 -7.81 -3.92 -4.75
N VAL A 19 -7.80 -3.54 -3.46
CA VAL A 19 -7.66 -2.15 -3.04
C VAL A 19 -6.30 -1.58 -3.46
N LEU A 20 -5.20 -2.30 -3.22
CA LEU A 20 -3.85 -1.86 -3.60
C LEU A 20 -3.73 -1.66 -5.12
N ALA A 21 -4.22 -2.61 -5.92
CA ALA A 21 -4.23 -2.50 -7.38
C ALA A 21 -5.06 -1.29 -7.87
N SER A 22 -6.18 -1.00 -7.20
CA SER A 22 -7.01 0.16 -7.52
C SER A 22 -6.30 1.47 -7.22
N LEU A 23 -5.56 1.54 -6.11
CA LEU A 23 -4.74 2.69 -5.75
C LEU A 23 -3.58 2.91 -6.72
N GLU A 24 -2.87 1.84 -7.08
CA GLU A 24 -1.82 1.88 -8.11
C GLU A 24 -2.35 2.46 -9.43
N GLY A 25 -3.50 1.95 -9.89
CA GLY A 25 -4.17 2.44 -11.10
C GLY A 25 -4.57 3.92 -11.00
N ALA A 26 -5.15 4.34 -9.88
CA ALA A 26 -5.54 5.72 -9.65
C ALA A 26 -4.33 6.68 -9.60
N ILE A 27 -3.20 6.25 -9.04
CA ILE A 27 -1.96 7.03 -9.02
C ILE A 27 -1.34 7.07 -10.42
N ALA A 28 -1.31 5.96 -11.15
CA ALA A 28 -0.78 5.93 -12.51
C ALA A 28 -1.59 6.81 -13.47
N ALA A 29 -2.91 6.89 -13.28
CA ALA A 29 -3.81 7.73 -14.06
C ALA A 29 -3.89 9.20 -13.60
N ASP A 30 -3.12 9.59 -12.57
CA ASP A 30 -3.24 10.91 -11.91
C ASP A 30 -4.67 11.26 -11.47
N ALA A 31 -5.48 10.24 -11.19
CA ALA A 31 -6.89 10.37 -10.83
C ALA A 31 -7.13 10.45 -9.32
N LEU A 32 -6.07 10.28 -8.52
CA LEU A 32 -6.16 10.31 -7.06
C LEU A 32 -6.07 11.75 -6.53
N PRO A 33 -7.07 12.23 -5.76
CA PRO A 33 -7.03 13.54 -5.14
C PRO A 33 -5.75 13.77 -4.31
N ASN A 34 -5.17 14.97 -4.40
CA ASN A 34 -3.93 15.33 -3.67
C ASN A 34 -4.01 15.04 -2.16
N THR A 35 -5.18 15.24 -1.54
CA THR A 35 -5.39 14.92 -0.12
C THR A 35 -5.21 13.43 0.17
N LEU A 36 -5.75 12.55 -0.68
CA LEU A 36 -5.60 11.10 -0.52
C LEU A 36 -4.17 10.65 -0.82
N THR A 37 -3.52 11.25 -1.82
CA THR A 37 -2.10 11.02 -2.09
C THR A 37 -1.25 11.38 -0.86
N GLY A 38 -1.50 12.54 -0.23
CA GLY A 38 -0.78 12.96 0.97
C GLY A 38 -0.99 12.03 2.16
N ILE A 39 -2.21 11.53 2.37
CA ILE A 39 -2.52 10.55 3.43
C ILE A 39 -1.75 9.24 3.18
N LEU A 40 -1.78 8.72 1.94
CA LEU A 40 -1.06 7.50 1.58
C LEU A 40 0.44 7.65 1.78
N THR A 41 1.03 8.74 1.30
CA THR A 41 2.46 9.02 1.49
C THR A 41 2.80 9.06 2.97
N HIS A 42 2.04 9.78 3.79
CA HIS A 42 2.27 9.85 5.23
C HIS A 42 2.25 8.46 5.91
N HIS A 43 1.27 7.61 5.57
CA HIS A 43 1.20 6.26 6.14
C HIS A 43 2.35 5.37 5.68
N LEU A 44 2.74 5.42 4.40
CA LEU A 44 3.82 4.61 3.87
C LEU A 44 5.18 5.07 4.43
N GLU A 45 5.41 6.37 4.59
CA GLU A 45 6.59 6.92 5.28
C GLU A 45 6.66 6.44 6.73
N ARG A 46 5.55 6.54 7.46
CA ARG A 46 5.47 6.10 8.86
C ARG A 46 5.73 4.60 9.05
N ASN A 47 5.41 3.78 8.04
CA ASN A 47 5.67 2.34 8.04
C ASN A 47 7.02 1.98 7.40
N GLY A 48 7.86 2.96 7.06
CA GLY A 48 9.20 2.74 6.49
C GLY A 48 9.19 2.18 5.07
N LEU A 49 8.06 2.27 4.36
CA LEU A 49 7.90 1.84 2.97
C LEU A 49 8.25 2.96 1.98
N LEU A 50 8.34 4.20 2.45
CA LEU A 50 8.73 5.38 1.68
C LEU A 50 9.72 6.23 2.45
N THR A 51 10.65 6.86 1.74
CA THR A 51 11.51 7.89 2.30
C THR A 51 10.77 9.23 2.35
N PRO A 52 11.04 10.11 3.32
CA PRO A 52 10.47 11.45 3.37
C PRO A 52 10.72 12.22 2.05
N HIS A 53 9.70 12.91 1.55
CA HIS A 53 9.76 13.71 0.31
C HIS A 53 9.98 12.89 -0.97
N ALA A 54 9.69 11.59 -0.93
CA ALA A 54 9.80 10.74 -2.09
C ALA A 54 8.85 11.18 -3.23
N GLU A 55 9.33 11.05 -4.46
CA GLU A 55 8.59 11.40 -5.66
C GLU A 55 7.42 10.44 -5.91
N ARG A 56 6.46 10.84 -6.75
CA ARG A 56 5.29 10.01 -7.13
C ARG A 56 5.68 8.63 -7.66
N HIS A 57 6.81 8.51 -8.36
CA HIS A 57 7.28 7.21 -8.85
C HIS A 57 7.61 6.25 -7.69
N SER A 58 8.24 6.76 -6.62
CA SER A 58 8.53 5.99 -5.43
C SER A 58 7.26 5.52 -4.70
N LEU A 59 6.17 6.29 -4.76
CA LEU A 59 4.88 5.89 -4.21
C LEU A 59 4.31 4.64 -4.92
N LEU A 60 4.42 4.59 -6.24
CA LEU A 60 4.01 3.40 -7.00
C LEU A 60 4.89 2.20 -6.66
N THR A 61 6.20 2.38 -6.55
CA THR A 61 7.13 1.31 -6.14
C THR A 61 6.78 0.77 -4.75
N ALA A 62 6.51 1.65 -3.80
CA ALA A 62 6.15 1.26 -2.43
C ALA A 62 4.83 0.50 -2.36
N LEU A 63 3.81 0.91 -3.14
CA LEU A 63 2.55 0.16 -3.25
C LEU A 63 2.76 -1.21 -3.90
N HIS A 64 3.60 -1.28 -4.93
CA HIS A 64 3.91 -2.54 -5.59
C HIS A 64 4.62 -3.53 -4.65
N GLU A 65 5.59 -3.06 -3.88
CA GLU A 65 6.25 -3.85 -2.83
C GLU A 65 5.26 -4.30 -1.76
N LEU A 66 4.36 -3.42 -1.32
CA LEU A 66 3.32 -3.77 -0.35
C LEU A 66 2.39 -4.85 -0.90
N SER A 67 1.96 -4.73 -2.17
CA SER A 67 1.16 -5.75 -2.85
C SER A 67 1.91 -7.08 -2.94
N ALA A 68 3.21 -7.07 -3.22
CA ALA A 68 4.03 -8.29 -3.25
C ALA A 68 4.12 -8.96 -1.86
N ARG A 69 4.28 -8.16 -0.79
CA ARG A 69 4.29 -8.66 0.59
C ARG A 69 2.94 -9.25 1.00
N VAL A 70 1.83 -8.57 0.65
CA VAL A 70 0.47 -9.07 0.88
C VAL A 70 0.24 -10.38 0.12
N ARG A 71 0.70 -10.49 -1.12
CA ARG A 71 0.60 -11.75 -1.88
C ARG A 71 1.40 -12.89 -1.25
N ALA A 72 2.57 -12.59 -0.68
CA ALA A 72 3.39 -13.59 -0.02
C ALA A 72 2.73 -14.20 1.22
N THR A 73 1.70 -13.57 1.80
CA THR A 73 0.94 -14.17 2.91
C THR A 73 -0.01 -15.28 2.47
N LEU A 74 -0.23 -15.46 1.16
CA LEU A 74 -1.04 -16.54 0.57
C LEU A 74 -0.22 -17.79 0.23
N ALA A 75 1.11 -17.71 0.23
CA ALA A 75 2.02 -18.80 -0.15
C ALA A 75 2.41 -19.66 1.06
#